data_AF-A0A840S601-F1
#
_entry.id   AF-A0A840S601-F1
#
_cell.length_a   1.000
_cell.length_b   1.000
_cell.length_c   1.000
_cell.angle_alpha   90.00
_cell.angle_beta   90.00
_cell.angle_gamma   90.00
#
_symmetry.space_group_name_H-M   'P 1'
#
loop_
_entity.id
_entity.type
_entity.pdbx_description
1 polymer ?
#
loop_
_entity_poly.entity_id
_entity_poly.type
_entity_poly.pdbx_seq_one_letter_code
_entity_poly.pdbx_strand_id
1 'polypeptide(L)'
;MRALLIAVAVALLGGLLMGGSCGRGQGYRAGLAEQAPRIEALQRELSQTRAEHAEAARLAAVEQARRLAAAHAHGERLSAELRHLEHQQRQQAKERSDAMVHFTRGSPCLGDDALRLLDGAPGLRVARVPAPAQAAAGADAPTATAASDRDLAGWALDVGQQYEACRQRIDALRAWHDNTRADVKGPLQ
;
A
#
# COMPACT_ATOMS: atom_id res chain seq x y z
N MET A 1 -16.91 36.85 -77.40
CA MET A 1 -15.74 36.13 -77.97
C MET A 1 -14.85 35.42 -76.95
N ARG A 2 -14.92 35.71 -75.64
CA ARG A 2 -14.14 34.98 -74.60
C ARG A 2 -14.73 33.63 -74.16
N ALA A 3 -16.04 33.39 -74.37
CA ALA A 3 -16.69 32.14 -73.95
C ALA A 3 -16.43 30.95 -74.90
N LEU A 4 -16.15 31.20 -76.18
CA LEU A 4 -15.93 30.13 -77.18
C LEU A 4 -14.52 29.54 -77.11
N LEU A 5 -13.54 30.27 -76.58
CA LEU A 5 -12.15 29.79 -76.42
C LEU A 5 -11.99 28.81 -75.25
N ILE A 6 -12.84 28.87 -74.22
CA ILE A 6 -12.76 27.98 -73.05
C ILE A 6 -13.33 26.59 -73.37
N ALA A 7 -14.37 26.51 -74.21
CA ALA A 7 -14.99 25.23 -74.59
C ALA A 7 -14.06 24.35 -75.45
N VAL A 8 -13.24 24.94 -76.32
CA VAL A 8 -12.32 24.18 -77.18
C VAL A 8 -11.08 23.67 -76.41
N ALA A 9 -10.62 24.41 -75.39
CA ALA A 9 -9.51 23.98 -74.55
C ALA A 9 -9.86 22.79 -73.65
N VAL A 10 -11.10 22.71 -73.15
CA VAL A 10 -11.56 21.56 -72.35
C VAL A 10 -11.79 20.31 -73.21
N ALA A 11 -12.17 20.47 -74.47
CA ALA A 11 -12.34 19.35 -75.40
C ALA A 11 -10.99 18.73 -75.84
N LEU A 12 -9.92 19.53 -75.95
CA LEU A 12 -8.58 19.03 -76.31
C LEU A 12 -7.81 18.43 -75.13
N LEU A 13 -8.09 18.85 -73.88
CA LEU A 13 -7.52 18.22 -72.68
C LEU A 13 -8.31 17.00 -72.19
N GLY A 14 -9.61 16.90 -72.52
CA GLY A 14 -10.43 15.72 -72.21
C GLY A 14 -10.15 14.50 -73.10
N GLY A 15 -9.64 14.72 -74.32
CA GLY A 15 -9.39 13.66 -75.31
C GLY A 15 -8.07 12.89 -75.14
N LEU A 16 -7.09 13.40 -74.39
CA LEU A 16 -5.75 12.79 -74.27
C LEU A 16 -5.55 11.93 -73.01
N LEU A 17 -6.55 11.82 -72.13
CA LEU A 17 -6.51 10.96 -70.93
C LEU A 17 -7.41 9.70 -71.03
N MET A 18 -7.95 9.42 -72.22
CA MET A 18 -8.82 8.27 -72.49
C MET A 18 -8.20 7.30 -73.53
N GLY A 19 -6.88 7.08 -73.43
CA GLY A 19 -6.15 6.18 -74.34
C GLY A 19 -5.03 5.35 -73.71
N GLY A 20 -4.91 5.32 -72.38
CA GLY A 20 -3.75 4.68 -71.70
C GLY A 20 -4.01 4.05 -70.34
N SER A 21 -5.25 3.74 -69.96
CA SER A 21 -5.58 3.17 -68.65
C SER A 21 -5.73 1.63 -68.65
N CYS A 22 -5.87 0.98 -69.79
CA CYS A 22 -6.04 -0.49 -69.84
C CYS A 22 -4.76 -1.28 -69.48
N GLY A 23 -3.58 -0.65 -69.53
CA GLY A 23 -2.31 -1.30 -69.16
C GLY A 23 -1.96 -1.21 -67.67
N ARG A 24 -2.44 -0.21 -66.92
CA ARG A 24 -2.09 -0.03 -65.51
C ARG A 24 -2.99 -0.78 -64.55
N GLY A 25 -4.26 -1.03 -64.92
CA GLY A 25 -5.19 -1.79 -64.06
C GLY A 25 -4.89 -3.29 -63.96
N GLN A 26 -4.24 -3.88 -64.96
CA GLN A 26 -3.89 -5.32 -64.95
C GLN A 26 -2.70 -5.64 -64.04
N GLY A 27 -1.71 -4.76 -63.95
CA GLY A 27 -0.56 -4.94 -63.04
C GLY A 27 -0.94 -4.96 -61.56
N TYR A 28 -1.85 -4.06 -61.13
CA TYR A 28 -2.34 -4.06 -59.75
C TYR A 28 -3.18 -5.31 -59.41
N ARG A 29 -3.95 -5.85 -60.36
CA ARG A 29 -4.76 -7.06 -60.13
C ARG A 29 -3.92 -8.34 -60.12
N ALA A 30 -2.90 -8.43 -60.98
CA ALA A 30 -1.94 -9.52 -60.94
C ALA A 30 -1.10 -9.50 -59.64
N GLY A 31 -0.67 -8.32 -59.19
CA GLY A 31 0.05 -8.17 -57.91
C GLY A 31 -0.80 -8.51 -56.69
N LEU A 32 -2.11 -8.20 -56.69
CA LEU A 32 -3.03 -8.59 -55.61
C LEU A 32 -3.30 -10.10 -55.58
N ALA A 33 -3.37 -10.76 -56.74
CA ALA A 33 -3.54 -12.21 -56.83
C ALA A 33 -2.32 -12.98 -56.28
N GLU A 34 -1.11 -12.45 -56.48
CA GLU A 34 0.13 -13.03 -55.93
C GLU A 34 0.25 -12.77 -54.40
N GLN A 35 -0.33 -11.68 -53.90
CA GLN A 35 -0.25 -11.31 -52.48
C GLN A 35 -1.34 -11.97 -51.60
N ALA A 36 -2.46 -12.40 -52.19
CA ALA A 36 -3.56 -13.04 -51.47
C ALA A 36 -3.14 -14.19 -50.51
N PRO A 37 -2.33 -15.20 -50.92
CA PRO A 37 -1.93 -16.29 -50.02
C PRO A 37 -1.01 -15.83 -48.88
N ARG A 38 -0.21 -14.77 -49.10
CA ARG A 38 0.63 -14.18 -48.04
C ARG A 38 -0.21 -13.48 -46.98
N ILE A 39 -1.27 -12.78 -47.37
CA ILE A 39 -2.18 -12.11 -46.44
C ILE A 39 -2.90 -13.14 -45.58
N GLU A 40 -3.40 -14.23 -46.16
CA GLU A 40 -4.04 -15.33 -45.43
C GLU A 40 -3.08 -16.06 -44.48
N ALA A 41 -1.82 -16.24 -44.88
CA ALA A 41 -0.78 -16.80 -44.01
C ALA A 41 -0.51 -15.88 -42.80
N LEU A 42 -0.32 -14.58 -43.03
CA LEU A 42 -0.08 -13.59 -41.97
C LEU A 42 -1.29 -13.45 -41.03
N GLN A 43 -2.51 -13.52 -41.54
CA GLN A 43 -3.71 -13.49 -40.70
C GLN A 43 -3.82 -14.72 -39.79
N ARG A 44 -3.43 -15.89 -40.28
CA ARG A 44 -3.35 -17.12 -39.47
C ARG A 44 -2.27 -17.02 -38.40
N GLU A 45 -1.09 -16.51 -38.74
CA GLU A 45 -0.01 -16.31 -37.79
C GLU A 45 -0.43 -15.31 -36.69
N LEU A 46 -1.01 -14.17 -37.06
CA LEU A 46 -1.51 -13.18 -36.11
C LEU A 46 -2.59 -13.74 -35.18
N SER A 47 -3.50 -14.57 -35.68
CA SER A 47 -4.55 -15.17 -34.83
C SER A 47 -3.97 -16.19 -33.86
N GLN A 48 -2.98 -16.99 -34.29
CA GLN A 48 -2.24 -17.91 -33.43
C GLN A 48 -1.48 -17.18 -32.34
N THR A 49 -0.65 -16.17 -32.70
CA THR A 49 0.11 -15.39 -31.72
C THR A 49 -0.80 -14.66 -30.73
N ARG A 50 -1.95 -14.14 -31.17
CA ARG A 50 -2.95 -13.55 -30.26
C ARG A 50 -3.55 -14.58 -29.29
N ALA A 51 -3.83 -15.79 -29.77
CA ALA A 51 -4.36 -16.85 -28.92
C ALA A 51 -3.33 -17.29 -27.86
N GLU A 52 -2.06 -17.45 -28.25
CA GLU A 52 -0.95 -17.75 -27.35
C GLU A 52 -0.75 -16.64 -26.31
N HIS A 53 -0.75 -15.37 -26.72
CA HIS A 53 -0.65 -14.25 -25.79
C HIS A 53 -1.85 -14.17 -24.85
N ALA A 54 -3.07 -14.44 -25.33
CA ALA A 54 -4.24 -14.46 -24.47
C ALA A 54 -4.15 -15.54 -23.40
N GLU A 55 -3.64 -16.73 -23.76
CA GLU A 55 -3.44 -17.82 -22.81
C GLU A 55 -2.31 -17.51 -21.81
N ALA A 56 -1.17 -17.01 -22.29
CA ALA A 56 -0.07 -16.57 -21.43
C ALA A 56 -0.52 -15.46 -20.45
N ALA A 57 -1.32 -14.50 -20.92
CA ALA A 57 -1.87 -13.44 -20.08
C ALA A 57 -2.83 -13.98 -19.03
N ARG A 58 -3.66 -14.98 -19.36
CA ARG A 58 -4.55 -15.64 -18.39
C ARG A 58 -3.77 -16.37 -17.32
N LEU A 59 -2.77 -17.17 -17.69
CA LEU A 59 -1.94 -17.90 -16.75
C LEU A 59 -1.17 -16.94 -15.83
N ALA A 60 -0.60 -15.87 -16.40
CA ALA A 60 0.06 -14.82 -15.64
C ALA A 60 -0.92 -14.12 -14.67
N ALA A 61 -2.13 -13.77 -15.10
CA ALA A 61 -3.12 -13.13 -14.25
C ALA A 61 -3.54 -14.03 -13.07
N VAL A 62 -3.74 -15.33 -13.31
CA VAL A 62 -4.05 -16.29 -12.24
C VAL A 62 -2.91 -16.39 -11.23
N GLU A 63 -1.67 -16.46 -11.70
CA GLU A 63 -0.50 -16.53 -10.81
C GLU A 63 -0.34 -15.24 -9.98
N GLN A 64 -0.50 -14.07 -10.58
CA GLN A 64 -0.46 -12.81 -9.85
C GLN A 64 -1.60 -12.70 -8.83
N ALA A 65 -2.81 -13.14 -9.20
CA ALA A 65 -3.95 -13.18 -8.28
C ALA A 65 -3.68 -14.10 -7.08
N ARG A 66 -3.04 -15.26 -7.29
CA ARG A 66 -2.64 -16.17 -6.21
C ARG A 66 -1.63 -15.53 -5.27
N ARG A 67 -0.59 -14.88 -5.80
CA ARG A 67 0.42 -14.18 -4.99
C ARG A 67 -0.19 -13.07 -4.15
N LEU A 68 -1.07 -12.27 -4.76
CA LEU A 68 -1.78 -11.21 -4.06
C LEU A 68 -2.68 -11.79 -2.95
N ALA A 69 -3.44 -12.85 -3.24
CA ALA A 69 -4.28 -13.52 -2.26
C ALA A 69 -3.48 -14.10 -1.08
N ALA A 70 -2.32 -14.71 -1.35
CA ALA A 70 -1.42 -15.22 -0.32
C ALA A 70 -0.87 -14.10 0.58
N ALA A 71 -0.43 -12.99 -0.01
CA ALA A 71 0.03 -11.82 0.72
C ALA A 71 -1.08 -11.21 1.60
N HIS A 72 -2.32 -11.13 1.09
CA HIS A 72 -3.47 -10.69 1.88
C HIS A 72 -3.76 -11.63 3.05
N ALA A 73 -3.82 -12.94 2.81
CA ALA A 73 -4.06 -13.92 3.88
C ALA A 73 -2.99 -13.85 4.97
N HIS A 74 -1.73 -13.65 4.58
CA HIS A 74 -0.63 -13.46 5.52
C HIS A 74 -0.81 -12.19 6.37
N GLY A 75 -1.14 -11.06 5.73
CA GLY A 75 -1.40 -9.79 6.42
C GLY A 75 -2.58 -9.87 7.40
N GLU A 76 -3.66 -10.54 7.03
CA GLU A 76 -4.82 -10.76 7.90
C GLU A 76 -4.47 -11.60 9.13
N ARG A 77 -3.69 -12.67 8.94
CA ARG A 77 -3.21 -13.51 10.05
C ARG A 77 -2.37 -12.70 11.04
N LEU A 78 -1.36 -11.97 10.56
CA LEU A 78 -0.52 -11.13 11.43
C LEU A 78 -1.33 -10.05 12.14
N SER A 79 -2.33 -9.47 11.46
CA SER A 79 -3.23 -8.49 12.05
C SER A 79 -4.08 -9.09 13.17
N ALA A 80 -4.57 -10.32 12.99
CA ALA A 80 -5.32 -11.04 14.03
C ALA A 80 -4.43 -11.37 15.24
N GLU A 81 -3.21 -11.85 15.01
CA GLU A 81 -2.22 -12.14 16.06
C GLU A 81 -1.86 -10.87 16.84
N LEU A 82 -1.58 -9.76 16.16
CA LEU A 82 -1.27 -8.49 16.81
C LEU A 82 -2.44 -8.00 17.68
N ARG A 83 -3.68 -8.06 17.18
CA ARG A 83 -4.87 -7.68 17.96
C ARG A 83 -5.02 -8.54 19.22
N HIS A 84 -4.73 -9.83 19.12
CA HIS A 84 -4.76 -10.74 20.26
C HIS A 84 -3.70 -10.38 21.31
N LEU A 85 -2.46 -10.17 20.88
CA LEU A 85 -1.35 -9.77 21.76
C LEU A 85 -1.61 -8.43 22.44
N GLU A 86 -2.11 -7.43 21.69
CA GLU A 86 -2.47 -6.13 22.27
C GLU A 86 -3.60 -6.26 23.31
N HIS A 87 -4.56 -7.17 23.10
CA HIS A 87 -5.62 -7.42 24.08
C HIS A 87 -5.07 -8.10 25.35
N GLN A 88 -4.23 -9.12 25.22
CA GLN A 88 -3.57 -9.77 26.35
C GLN A 88 -2.72 -8.77 27.15
N GLN A 89 -1.98 -7.91 26.46
CA GLN A 89 -1.18 -6.86 27.08
C GLN A 89 -2.02 -5.85 27.85
N ARG A 90 -3.14 -5.39 27.30
CA ARG A 90 -4.07 -4.51 28.01
C ARG A 90 -4.64 -5.17 29.27
N GLN A 91 -4.98 -6.45 29.18
CA GLN A 91 -5.50 -7.20 30.32
C GLN A 91 -4.45 -7.34 31.43
N GLN A 92 -3.22 -7.73 31.09
CA GLN A 92 -2.12 -7.81 32.06
C GLN A 92 -1.76 -6.45 32.67
N ALA A 93 -1.79 -5.37 31.87
CA ALA A 93 -1.55 -4.02 32.36
C ALA A 93 -2.62 -3.62 33.39
N LYS A 94 -3.89 -3.93 33.10
CA LYS A 94 -4.99 -3.70 34.04
C LYS A 94 -4.81 -4.49 35.33
N GLU A 95 -4.54 -5.79 35.24
CA GLU A 95 -4.32 -6.65 36.42
C GLU A 95 -3.17 -6.16 37.29
N ARG A 96 -2.07 -5.71 36.69
CA ARG A 96 -0.94 -5.12 37.42
C ARG A 96 -1.30 -3.77 38.04
N SER A 97 -2.04 -2.91 37.33
CA SER A 97 -2.53 -1.64 37.86
C SER A 97 -3.48 -1.85 39.04
N ASP A 98 -4.37 -2.84 38.96
CA ASP A 98 -5.29 -3.18 40.05
C ASP A 98 -4.50 -3.73 41.24
N ALA A 99 -3.53 -4.62 41.00
CA ALA A 99 -2.67 -5.18 42.04
C ALA A 99 -1.77 -4.13 42.72
N MET A 100 -1.36 -3.09 41.99
CA MET A 100 -0.47 -2.02 42.47
C MET A 100 -0.99 -1.35 43.75
N VAL A 101 -2.32 -1.23 43.90
CA VAL A 101 -2.94 -0.63 45.10
C VAL A 101 -2.58 -1.39 46.38
N HIS A 102 -2.33 -2.70 46.29
CA HIS A 102 -1.95 -3.53 47.44
C HIS A 102 -0.46 -3.46 47.80
N PHE A 103 0.39 -3.02 46.87
CA PHE A 103 1.85 -2.97 47.05
C PHE A 103 2.41 -1.55 47.21
N THR A 104 1.58 -0.53 47.05
CA THR A 104 1.96 0.89 47.17
C THR A 104 1.22 1.56 48.31
N ARG A 105 1.91 2.44 49.03
CA ARG A 105 1.38 3.14 50.21
C ARG A 105 0.88 4.55 49.90
N GLY A 106 1.21 5.10 48.74
CA GLY A 106 0.97 6.51 48.40
C GLY A 106 1.92 7.46 49.12
N SER A 107 3.05 6.97 49.65
CA SER A 107 4.03 7.80 50.34
C SER A 107 4.84 8.61 49.32
N PRO A 108 5.17 9.88 49.59
CA PRO A 108 5.97 10.70 48.69
C PRO A 108 7.36 10.08 48.50
N CYS A 109 7.78 9.91 47.25
CA CYS A 109 9.07 9.32 46.87
C CYS A 109 9.96 10.29 46.08
N LEU A 110 9.36 11.16 45.26
CA LEU A 110 10.09 12.14 44.46
C LEU A 110 9.56 13.55 44.71
N GLY A 111 10.42 14.50 45.06
CA GLY A 111 10.03 15.90 45.23
C GLY A 111 9.93 16.66 43.89
N ASP A 112 9.35 17.86 43.93
CA ASP A 112 9.12 18.75 42.77
C ASP A 112 10.38 19.03 41.94
N ASP A 113 11.52 19.33 42.57
CA ASP A 113 12.77 19.60 41.84
C ASP A 113 13.24 18.41 41.00
N ALA A 114 13.07 17.19 41.53
CA ALA A 114 13.40 15.97 40.81
C ALA A 114 12.41 15.71 39.66
N LEU A 115 11.12 16.01 39.85
CA LEU A 115 10.12 15.90 38.79
C LEU A 115 10.38 16.88 37.65
N ARG A 116 10.77 18.13 37.95
CA ARG A 116 11.14 19.12 36.93
C ARG A 116 12.36 18.69 36.13
N LEU A 117 13.36 18.09 36.77
CA LEU A 117 14.52 17.54 36.08
C LEU A 117 14.10 16.43 35.10
N LEU A 118 13.20 15.53 35.51
CA LEU A 118 12.72 14.43 34.68
C LEU A 118 11.80 14.91 33.54
N ASP A 119 11.00 15.95 33.75
CA ASP A 119 10.13 16.52 32.71
C ASP A 119 10.95 17.18 31.58
N GLY A 120 12.15 17.68 31.90
CA GLY A 120 13.11 18.21 30.92
C GLY A 120 13.95 17.15 30.19
N ALA A 121 13.85 15.86 30.57
CA ALA A 121 14.70 14.82 30.02
C ALA A 121 14.23 14.39 28.61
N PRO A 122 15.12 14.33 27.60
CA PRO A 122 14.74 13.93 26.26
C PRO A 122 14.29 12.47 26.23
N GLY A 123 13.15 12.20 25.59
CA GLY A 123 12.56 10.86 25.51
C GLY A 123 11.77 10.43 26.73
N LEU A 124 11.75 11.23 27.80
CA LEU A 124 10.84 11.07 28.92
C LEU A 124 9.69 12.07 28.79
N ARG A 125 8.46 11.59 28.98
CA ARG A 125 7.34 12.46 29.36
C ARG A 125 6.79 11.92 30.65
N VAL A 126 7.04 12.64 31.74
CA VAL A 126 6.33 12.42 32.99
C VAL A 126 4.97 13.06 32.78
N ALA A 127 4.04 12.32 32.16
CA ALA A 127 2.65 12.76 32.09
C ALA A 127 2.27 13.18 33.50
N ARG A 128 1.92 14.47 33.67
CA ARG A 128 1.56 15.12 34.93
C ARG A 128 0.96 14.06 35.85
N VAL A 129 1.73 13.70 36.88
CA VAL A 129 1.34 12.75 37.92
C VAL A 129 -0.16 12.91 38.16
N PRO A 130 -0.98 11.85 37.97
CA PRO A 130 -2.42 12.00 38.08
C PRO A 130 -2.73 12.68 39.40
N ALA A 131 -3.46 13.80 39.35
CA ALA A 131 -3.95 14.40 40.58
C ALA A 131 -4.72 13.30 41.35
N PRO A 132 -4.49 13.14 42.66
CA PRO A 132 -5.11 12.07 43.43
C PRO A 132 -6.62 12.08 43.20
N ALA A 133 -7.19 10.89 42.98
CA ALA A 133 -8.57 10.66 42.53
C ALA A 133 -9.69 11.15 43.49
N GLN A 134 -9.38 11.97 44.49
CA GLN A 134 -10.35 12.56 45.43
C GLN A 134 -10.28 14.09 45.54
N ALA A 135 -9.65 14.81 44.61
CA ALA A 135 -9.82 16.26 44.57
C ALA A 135 -11.23 16.61 44.05
N ALA A 136 -12.16 16.88 44.97
CA ALA A 136 -13.44 17.50 44.65
C ALA A 136 -13.18 18.74 43.78
N ALA A 137 -14.02 18.96 42.75
CA ALA A 137 -13.95 20.12 41.88
C ALA A 137 -14.24 21.40 42.68
N GLY A 138 -13.20 21.93 43.30
CA GLY A 138 -13.15 23.18 44.04
C GLY A 138 -11.75 23.76 43.82
N ALA A 139 -11.66 25.08 43.77
CA ALA A 139 -10.44 25.83 43.51
C ALA A 139 -9.22 25.27 44.27
N ASP A 140 -8.07 25.29 43.60
CA ASP A 140 -6.77 24.79 44.07
C ASP A 140 -6.66 23.27 44.20
N ALA A 141 -6.68 22.57 43.06
CA ALA A 141 -6.00 21.28 43.00
C ALA A 141 -4.52 21.53 43.35
N PRO A 142 -3.98 20.95 44.44
CA PRO A 142 -2.56 21.08 44.72
C PRO A 142 -1.85 20.50 43.50
N THR A 143 -1.08 21.34 42.80
CA THR A 143 -0.01 20.84 41.95
C THR A 143 0.79 19.91 42.84
N ALA A 144 0.74 18.60 42.59
CA ALA A 144 1.35 17.62 43.47
C ALA A 144 2.84 17.95 43.56
N THR A 145 3.27 18.52 44.70
CA THR A 145 4.65 18.98 44.94
C THR A 145 5.61 17.80 45.13
N ALA A 146 5.10 16.57 45.10
CA ALA A 146 5.85 15.34 45.14
C ALA A 146 5.04 14.21 44.47
N ALA A 147 5.73 13.31 43.78
CA ALA A 147 5.19 12.05 43.28
C ALA A 147 5.30 10.97 44.35
N SER A 148 4.22 10.22 44.55
CA SER A 148 4.20 9.05 45.43
C SER A 148 4.80 7.80 44.76
N ASP A 149 5.11 6.78 45.57
CA ASP A 149 5.43 5.45 45.09
C ASP A 149 4.36 4.89 44.12
N ARG A 150 3.09 5.20 44.36
CA ARG A 150 1.97 4.82 43.50
C ARG A 150 1.99 5.53 42.16
N ASP A 151 2.30 6.83 42.15
CA ASP A 151 2.37 7.61 40.92
C ASP A 151 3.52 7.13 40.02
N LEU A 152 4.68 6.84 40.62
CA LEU A 152 5.83 6.30 39.91
C LEU A 152 5.55 4.89 39.38
N ALA A 153 4.90 4.04 40.17
CA ALA A 153 4.52 2.69 39.74
C ALA A 153 3.51 2.74 38.58
N GLY A 154 2.51 3.62 38.64
CA GLY A 154 1.54 3.83 37.57
C GLY A 154 2.22 4.31 36.29
N TRP A 155 3.07 5.34 36.39
CA TRP A 155 3.85 5.84 35.25
C TRP A 155 4.73 4.75 34.63
N ALA A 156 5.41 3.94 35.44
CA ALA A 156 6.26 2.86 34.95
C ALA A 156 5.46 1.78 34.20
N LEU A 157 4.26 1.42 34.69
CA LEU A 157 3.36 0.49 34.02
C LEU A 157 2.88 1.05 32.66
N ASP A 158 2.49 2.34 32.62
CA ASP A 158 2.03 3.00 31.40
C ASP A 158 3.13 3.09 30.34
N VAL A 159 4.35 3.45 30.73
CA VAL A 159 5.50 3.49 29.82
C VAL A 159 5.84 2.09 29.33
N GLY A 160 5.86 1.10 30.23
CA GLY A 160 6.08 -0.30 29.86
C GLY A 160 5.05 -0.81 28.86
N GLN A 161 3.78 -0.46 29.03
CA GLN A 161 2.71 -0.82 28.09
C GLN A 161 2.92 -0.18 26.71
N GLN A 162 3.27 1.11 26.66
CA GLN A 162 3.54 1.82 25.40
C GLN A 162 4.73 1.22 24.65
N TYR A 163 5.82 0.92 25.37
CA TYR A 163 6.99 0.28 24.79
C TYR A 163 6.65 -1.08 24.19
N GLU A 164 5.95 -1.92 24.95
CA GLU A 164 5.64 -3.28 24.53
C GLU A 164 4.67 -3.30 23.34
N ALA A 165 3.70 -2.37 23.29
CA ALA A 165 2.86 -2.18 22.11
C ALA A 165 3.68 -1.76 20.87
N CYS A 166 4.67 -0.88 21.05
CA CYS A 166 5.57 -0.47 19.96
C CYS A 166 6.41 -1.65 19.47
N ARG A 167 7.01 -2.42 20.38
CA ARG A 167 7.79 -3.61 20.07
C ARG A 167 6.99 -4.62 19.26
N GLN A 168 5.77 -4.94 19.69
CA GLN A 168 4.90 -5.90 19.01
C GLN A 168 4.53 -5.46 17.59
N ARG A 169 4.29 -4.16 17.38
CA ARG A 169 4.02 -3.60 16.05
C ARG A 169 5.24 -3.70 15.13
N ILE A 170 6.42 -3.40 15.64
CA ILE A 170 7.68 -3.55 14.88
C ILE A 170 7.94 -5.02 14.54
N ASP A 171 7.72 -5.93 15.49
CA ASP A 171 7.87 -7.37 15.27
C ASP A 171 6.89 -7.88 14.20
N ALA A 172 5.64 -7.42 14.21
CA ALA A 172 4.65 -7.75 13.18
C ALA A 172 5.06 -7.23 11.78
N LEU A 173 5.59 -6.00 11.70
CA LEU A 173 6.11 -5.44 10.45
C LEU A 173 7.32 -6.21 9.93
N ARG A 174 8.21 -6.64 10.83
CA ARG A 174 9.36 -7.49 10.46
C ARG A 174 8.88 -8.83 9.92
N ALA A 175 7.95 -9.49 10.59
CA ALA A 175 7.40 -10.77 10.14
C ALA A 175 6.77 -10.68 8.74
N TRP A 176 6.02 -9.60 8.47
CA TRP A 176 5.47 -9.34 7.15
C TRP A 176 6.56 -9.15 6.08
N HIS A 177 7.61 -8.38 6.40
CA HIS A 177 8.70 -8.11 5.48
C HIS A 177 9.56 -9.36 5.19
N ASP A 178 9.82 -10.18 6.19
CA ASP A 178 10.61 -11.40 6.02
C ASP A 178 9.89 -12.42 5.13
N ASN A 179 8.56 -12.51 5.22
CA ASN A 179 7.76 -13.36 4.35
C ASN A 179 7.73 -12.85 2.91
N THR A 180 7.53 -11.54 2.69
CA THR A 180 7.55 -10.97 1.33
C THR A 180 8.92 -11.12 0.66
N ARG A 181 10.03 -11.02 1.40
CA ARG A 181 11.38 -11.29 0.86
C ARG A 181 11.59 -12.76 0.49
N ALA A 182 11.00 -13.68 1.25
CA ALA A 182 11.04 -15.11 0.91
C ALA A 182 10.30 -15.39 -0.40
N ASP A 183 9.14 -14.75 -0.62
CA ASP A 183 8.35 -14.89 -1.84
C ASP A 183 9.04 -14.30 -3.09
N VAL A 184 9.73 -13.16 -2.94
CA VAL A 184 10.55 -12.57 -4.03
C VAL A 184 11.74 -13.47 -4.40
N LYS A 185 12.25 -14.26 -3.45
CA LYS A 185 13.28 -15.28 -3.67
C LYS A 185 12.74 -16.62 -4.19
N GLY A 186 11.46 -16.69 -4.57
CA GLY A 186 10.84 -17.86 -5.20
C GLY A 186 11.73 -18.50 -6.27
N PRO A 187 11.62 -19.83 -6.47
CA PRO A 187 12.69 -20.66 -7.01
C PRO A 187 13.16 -20.15 -8.38
N LEU A 188 14.37 -19.59 -8.39
CA LEU A 188 15.19 -19.57 -9.60
C LEU A 188 15.72 -20.98 -9.81
N GLN A 189 14.87 -21.90 -10.28
CA GLN A 189 15.24 -23.13 -10.99
C GLN A 189 14.18 -23.44 -12.04
#